data_AF-A0A7H8KT25-F1
#
_entry.id   AF-A0A7H8KT25-F1
#
_cell.length_a   1.000
_cell.length_b   1.000
_cell.length_c   1.000
_cell.angle_alpha   90.00
_cell.angle_beta   90.00
_cell.angle_gamma   90.00
#
_symmetry.space_group_name_H-M   'P 1'
#
loop_
_entity.id
_entity.type
_entity.pdbx_description
1 polymer ?
#
loop_
_entity_poly.entity_id
_entity_poly.type
_entity_poly.pdbx_seq_one_letter_code
_entity_poly.pdbx_strand_id
1 'polypeptide(L)'
;MSSPEHTWDIPPEYTILTIDARNFSKVPESLQPPLKEAMTTALRTAFTSSGLADEWAHPSFTRDNGDGFTMAFAPLRSWRLVDPMPRHLDQALENYQVEKAPGAPDLAIRMALHIGPFPPSHLSDAINDVSRFIDSATARTALEGAVANGGHTALVLSDEMFQRVIGAGRSQLTEERHFLRIPATDVPDKDFSKPSWVYAPRVTPEKLASHFDARSPSLPLVPLGNRRGSLAAELLHSAASSGRLNVHTVADRIDSVHAVQINQAGLVTGLHPEATQQ
;
A
#
# COMPACT_ATOMS: atom_id res chain seq x y z
N MET A 1 26.62 -30.99 0.77
CA MET A 1 25.81 -31.16 2.00
C MET A 1 25.53 -29.77 2.50
N SER A 2 24.33 -29.22 2.25
CA SER A 2 23.95 -27.93 2.83
C SER A 2 23.81 -28.11 4.34
N SER A 3 24.50 -27.27 5.11
CA SER A 3 24.27 -27.19 6.56
C SER A 3 22.79 -26.95 6.83
N PRO A 4 22.20 -27.54 7.89
CA PRO A 4 20.83 -27.25 8.25
C PRO A 4 20.70 -25.74 8.51
N GLU A 5 19.75 -25.09 7.83
CA GLU A 5 19.46 -23.67 7.99
C GLU A 5 19.15 -23.38 9.46
N HIS A 6 19.86 -22.43 10.05
CA HIS A 6 19.64 -22.02 11.43
C HIS A 6 18.43 -21.07 11.49
N THR A 7 17.65 -21.10 12.58
CA THR A 7 16.44 -20.26 12.73
C THR A 7 16.72 -18.74 12.70
N TRP A 8 17.98 -18.33 12.77
CA TRP A 8 18.41 -16.93 12.69
C TRP A 8 19.00 -16.56 11.33
N ASP A 9 19.15 -17.53 10.42
CA ASP A 9 19.60 -17.25 9.07
C ASP A 9 18.52 -16.46 8.33
N ILE A 10 18.94 -15.41 7.63
CA ILE A 10 18.02 -14.60 6.82
C ILE A 10 17.68 -15.42 5.57
N PRO A 11 16.39 -15.70 5.31
CA PRO A 11 15.99 -16.40 4.10
C PRO A 11 16.40 -15.64 2.84
N PRO A 12 16.58 -16.33 1.69
CA PRO A 12 16.81 -15.66 0.42
C PRO A 12 15.70 -14.66 0.12
N GLU A 13 16.08 -13.54 -0.51
CA GLU A 13 15.11 -12.54 -0.94
C GLU A 13 14.36 -13.01 -2.19
N TYR A 14 13.06 -12.77 -2.20
CA TYR A 14 12.21 -12.95 -3.37
C TYR A 14 11.45 -11.67 -3.68
N THR A 15 11.12 -11.51 -4.95
CA THR A 15 10.11 -10.53 -5.36
C THR A 15 8.75 -11.17 -5.32
N ILE A 16 7.85 -10.58 -4.55
CA ILE A 16 6.49 -11.07 -4.37
C ILE A 16 5.55 -10.09 -5.06
N LEU A 17 4.73 -10.63 -5.94
CA LEU A 17 3.70 -9.92 -6.68
C LEU A 17 2.34 -10.42 -6.22
N THR A 18 1.48 -9.50 -5.78
CA THR A 18 0.06 -9.77 -5.61
C THR A 18 -0.75 -8.97 -6.62
N ILE A 19 -1.70 -9.65 -7.24
CA ILE A 19 -2.61 -9.14 -8.25
C ILE A 19 -4.04 -9.36 -7.76
N ASP A 20 -4.91 -8.39 -8.00
CA ASP A 20 -6.33 -8.45 -7.65
C ASP A 20 -7.19 -7.77 -8.73
N ALA A 21 -8.30 -8.42 -9.11
CA ALA A 21 -9.29 -7.85 -10.02
C ALA A 21 -10.34 -7.01 -9.28
N ARG A 22 -10.55 -5.79 -9.79
CA ARG A 22 -11.54 -4.84 -9.25
C ARG A 22 -12.94 -5.44 -9.21
N ASN A 23 -13.56 -5.40 -8.02
CA ASN A 23 -14.96 -5.77 -7.80
C ASN A 23 -15.32 -7.19 -8.31
N PHE A 24 -14.37 -8.11 -8.41
CA PHE A 24 -14.62 -9.47 -8.91
C PHE A 24 -15.73 -10.19 -8.13
N SER A 25 -15.73 -10.06 -6.80
CA SER A 25 -16.76 -10.66 -5.93
C SER A 25 -18.18 -10.11 -6.15
N LYS A 26 -18.33 -8.96 -6.83
CA LYS A 26 -19.63 -8.37 -7.19
C LYS A 26 -20.13 -8.83 -8.56
N VAL A 27 -19.30 -9.55 -9.32
CA VAL A 27 -19.67 -10.10 -10.62
C VAL A 27 -20.56 -11.32 -10.40
N PRO A 28 -21.67 -11.46 -11.15
CA PRO A 28 -22.51 -12.65 -11.09
C PRO A 28 -21.68 -13.92 -11.26
N GLU A 29 -21.96 -14.95 -10.47
CA GLU A 29 -21.19 -16.21 -10.45
C GLU A 29 -21.03 -16.83 -11.85
N SER A 30 -22.07 -16.76 -12.68
CA SER A 30 -22.03 -17.25 -14.07
C SER A 30 -21.03 -16.54 -14.97
N LEU A 31 -20.60 -15.32 -14.61
CA LEU A 31 -19.63 -14.50 -15.34
C LEU A 31 -18.24 -14.51 -14.70
N GLN A 32 -18.06 -15.09 -13.51
CA GLN A 32 -16.77 -15.12 -12.82
C GLN A 32 -15.74 -16.02 -13.53
N PRO A 33 -16.04 -17.26 -13.96
CA PRO A 33 -15.08 -18.09 -14.69
C PRO A 33 -14.54 -17.44 -15.98
N PRO A 34 -15.37 -16.93 -16.92
CA PRO A 34 -14.84 -16.29 -18.12
C PRO A 34 -14.07 -14.99 -17.81
N LEU A 35 -14.44 -14.25 -16.76
CA LEU A 35 -13.68 -13.08 -16.33
C LEU A 35 -12.30 -13.45 -15.76
N LYS A 36 -12.20 -14.53 -14.99
CA LYS A 36 -10.93 -15.08 -14.49
C LYS A 36 -10.03 -15.55 -15.64
N GLU A 37 -10.62 -16.17 -16.67
CA GLU A 37 -9.88 -16.57 -17.88
C GLU A 37 -9.35 -15.35 -18.65
N ALA A 38 -10.17 -14.30 -18.79
CA ALA A 38 -9.76 -13.04 -19.40
C ALA A 38 -8.61 -12.38 -18.63
N MET A 39 -8.70 -12.33 -17.30
CA MET A 39 -7.61 -11.85 -16.42
C MET A 39 -6.33 -12.66 -16.62
N THR A 40 -6.43 -13.98 -16.60
CA THR A 40 -5.28 -14.88 -16.75
C THR A 40 -4.64 -14.71 -18.13
N THR A 41 -5.44 -14.50 -19.18
CA THR A 41 -4.95 -14.23 -20.53
C THR A 41 -4.25 -12.88 -20.62
N ALA A 42 -4.83 -11.81 -20.05
CA ALA A 42 -4.20 -10.49 -20.03
C ALA A 42 -2.86 -10.51 -19.28
N LEU A 43 -2.80 -11.19 -18.13
CA LEU A 43 -1.57 -11.37 -17.36
C LEU A 43 -0.52 -12.16 -18.16
N ARG A 44 -0.88 -13.30 -18.73
CA ARG A 44 0.03 -14.10 -19.57
C ARG A 44 0.60 -13.29 -20.72
N THR A 45 -0.23 -12.50 -21.40
CA THR A 45 0.21 -11.58 -22.46
C THR A 45 1.19 -10.55 -21.91
N ALA A 46 0.87 -9.89 -20.79
CA ALA A 46 1.73 -8.88 -20.19
C ALA A 46 3.09 -9.43 -19.74
N PHE A 47 3.11 -10.61 -19.09
CA PHE A 47 4.34 -11.30 -18.71
C PHE A 47 5.18 -11.65 -19.94
N THR A 48 4.56 -12.22 -20.97
CA THR A 48 5.25 -12.59 -22.23
C THR A 48 5.85 -11.37 -22.91
N SER A 49 5.06 -10.30 -23.10
CA SER A 49 5.53 -9.03 -23.70
C SER A 49 6.63 -8.36 -22.88
N SER A 50 6.71 -8.66 -21.58
CA SER A 50 7.76 -8.13 -20.68
C SER A 50 9.02 -8.99 -20.64
N GLY A 51 9.07 -10.09 -21.39
CA GLY A 51 10.19 -11.04 -21.37
C GLY A 51 10.23 -11.89 -20.09
N LEU A 52 9.06 -12.16 -19.51
CA LEU A 52 8.85 -12.92 -18.26
C LEU A 52 7.96 -14.16 -18.50
N ALA A 53 7.97 -14.73 -19.71
CA ALA A 53 7.17 -15.91 -20.04
C ALA A 53 7.53 -17.11 -19.14
N ASP A 54 8.83 -17.30 -18.86
CA ASP A 54 9.31 -18.39 -18.00
C ASP A 54 8.88 -18.17 -16.54
N GLU A 55 8.96 -16.94 -16.01
CA GLU A 55 8.44 -16.61 -14.68
C GLU A 55 6.95 -16.91 -14.55
N TRP A 56 6.17 -16.61 -15.59
CA TRP A 56 4.74 -16.88 -15.59
C TRP A 56 4.45 -18.39 -15.60
N ALA A 57 5.21 -19.16 -16.39
CA ALA A 57 5.02 -20.60 -16.48
C ALA A 57 5.53 -21.34 -15.23
N HIS A 58 6.62 -20.86 -14.63
CA HIS A 58 7.35 -21.52 -13.56
C HIS A 58 7.72 -20.56 -12.41
N PRO A 59 6.74 -19.91 -11.77
CA PRO A 59 7.00 -19.11 -10.58
C PRO A 59 7.52 -19.99 -9.45
N SER A 60 8.36 -19.42 -8.57
CA SER A 60 8.90 -20.16 -7.41
C SER A 60 7.83 -20.47 -6.37
N PHE A 61 6.74 -19.70 -6.37
CA PHE A 61 5.56 -19.91 -5.56
C PHE A 61 4.36 -19.27 -6.27
N THR A 62 3.19 -19.91 -6.21
CA THR A 62 1.91 -19.33 -6.64
C THR A 62 0.80 -19.71 -5.68
N ARG A 63 -0.04 -18.74 -5.37
CA ARG A 63 -1.32 -18.92 -4.69
C ARG A 63 -2.41 -18.25 -5.52
N ASP A 64 -3.43 -19.03 -5.89
CA ASP A 64 -4.66 -18.49 -6.48
C ASP A 64 -5.61 -18.11 -5.35
N ASN A 65 -6.10 -16.86 -5.38
CA ASN A 65 -7.02 -16.34 -4.37
C ASN A 65 -8.47 -16.29 -4.90
N GLY A 66 -8.74 -16.79 -6.11
CA GLY A 66 -10.02 -16.68 -6.80
C GLY A 66 -10.08 -15.43 -7.67
N ASP A 67 -10.13 -14.25 -7.06
CA ASP A 67 -10.17 -12.94 -7.73
C ASP A 67 -8.78 -12.38 -8.09
N GLY A 68 -7.72 -13.11 -7.76
CA GLY A 68 -6.35 -12.65 -7.91
C GLY A 68 -5.32 -13.75 -7.80
N PHE A 69 -4.05 -13.36 -7.81
CA PHE A 69 -2.90 -14.26 -7.66
C PHE A 69 -1.85 -13.64 -6.75
N THR A 70 -1.16 -14.46 -5.97
CA THR A 70 0.11 -14.08 -5.33
C THR A 70 1.22 -14.99 -5.84
N MET A 71 2.29 -14.42 -6.38
CA MET A 71 3.41 -15.15 -6.97
C MET A 71 4.73 -14.66 -6.38
N ALA A 72 5.72 -15.55 -6.25
CA ALA A 72 7.09 -15.19 -5.88
C ALA A 72 8.09 -15.59 -6.96
N PHE A 73 9.06 -14.72 -7.19
CA PHE A 73 10.10 -14.86 -8.22
C PHE A 73 11.48 -14.57 -7.65
N ALA A 74 12.50 -15.20 -8.24
CA ALA A 74 13.88 -14.81 -7.99
C ALA A 74 14.09 -13.32 -8.35
N PRO A 75 14.86 -12.55 -7.56
CA PRO A 75 14.89 -11.09 -7.68
C PRO A 75 15.64 -10.56 -8.91
N LEU A 76 16.31 -11.44 -9.66
CA LEU A 76 17.20 -11.06 -10.77
C LEU A 76 16.46 -10.26 -11.87
N ARG A 77 15.22 -10.63 -12.17
CA ARG A 77 14.41 -10.03 -13.25
C ARG A 77 13.28 -9.12 -12.73
N SER A 78 13.29 -8.76 -11.44
CA SER A 78 12.22 -7.97 -10.81
C SER A 78 11.98 -6.61 -11.42
N TRP A 79 13.03 -6.01 -12.00
CA TRP A 79 12.89 -4.74 -12.71
C TRP A 79 11.86 -4.82 -13.83
N ARG A 80 11.71 -5.98 -14.51
CA ARG A 80 10.72 -6.19 -15.58
C ARG A 80 9.28 -6.16 -15.08
N LEU A 81 9.05 -6.54 -13.82
CA LEU A 81 7.73 -6.49 -13.17
C LEU A 81 7.31 -5.06 -12.84
N VAL A 82 8.27 -4.15 -12.65
CA VAL A 82 8.04 -2.72 -12.43
C VAL A 82 7.99 -1.97 -13.77
N ASP A 83 8.85 -2.34 -14.71
CA ASP A 83 8.98 -1.74 -16.03
C ASP A 83 9.54 -2.78 -17.03
N PRO A 84 8.80 -3.24 -18.05
CA PRO A 84 7.60 -2.61 -18.64
C PRO A 84 6.25 -3.22 -18.24
N MET A 85 6.21 -4.24 -17.39
CA MET A 85 5.02 -5.09 -17.23
C MET A 85 3.70 -4.36 -16.97
N PRO A 86 3.60 -3.34 -16.09
CA PRO A 86 2.33 -2.66 -15.85
C PRO A 86 1.76 -1.99 -17.11
N ARG A 87 2.61 -1.48 -18.02
CA ARG A 87 2.16 -0.91 -19.30
C ARG A 87 1.61 -1.99 -20.23
N HIS A 88 2.29 -3.13 -20.32
CA HIS A 88 1.80 -4.24 -21.14
C HIS A 88 0.49 -4.82 -20.59
N LEU A 89 0.33 -4.85 -19.26
CA LEU A 89 -0.93 -5.26 -18.64
C LEU A 89 -2.05 -4.28 -18.94
N ASP A 90 -1.80 -2.97 -18.79
CA ASP A 90 -2.77 -1.93 -19.13
C ASP A 90 -3.24 -2.04 -20.58
N GLN A 91 -2.31 -2.24 -21.52
CA GLN A 91 -2.63 -2.42 -22.93
C GLN A 91 -3.44 -3.71 -23.19
N ALA A 92 -3.09 -4.82 -22.55
CA ALA A 92 -3.83 -6.07 -22.71
C ALA A 92 -5.27 -5.96 -22.16
N LEU A 93 -5.45 -5.21 -21.07
CA LEU A 93 -6.77 -4.92 -20.50
C LEU A 93 -7.56 -3.94 -21.38
N GLU A 94 -6.93 -2.92 -21.96
CA GLU A 94 -7.59 -2.05 -22.93
C GLU A 94 -8.13 -2.84 -24.13
N ASN A 95 -7.32 -3.77 -24.68
CA ASN A 95 -7.75 -4.63 -25.77
C ASN A 95 -8.95 -5.50 -25.37
N TYR A 96 -8.93 -6.10 -24.17
CA TYR A 96 -10.09 -6.83 -23.65
C TYR A 96 -11.34 -5.95 -23.59
N GLN A 97 -11.20 -4.71 -23.15
CA GLN A 97 -12.34 -3.79 -23.00
C GLN A 97 -12.95 -3.39 -24.35
N VAL A 98 -12.14 -3.35 -25.42
CA VAL A 98 -12.59 -3.13 -26.79
C VAL A 98 -13.25 -4.38 -27.39
N GLU A 99 -12.71 -5.56 -27.11
CA GLU A 99 -13.12 -6.83 -27.73
C GLU A 99 -14.28 -7.55 -27.02
N LYS A 100 -14.53 -7.22 -25.75
CA LYS A 100 -15.52 -7.93 -24.94
C LYS A 100 -16.94 -7.80 -25.50
N ALA A 101 -17.73 -8.85 -25.32
CA ALA A 101 -19.13 -8.86 -25.71
C ALA A 101 -19.95 -7.83 -24.92
N PRO A 102 -21.04 -7.29 -25.49
CA PRO A 102 -21.98 -6.44 -24.75
C PRO A 102 -22.48 -7.14 -23.47
N GLY A 103 -22.40 -6.44 -22.34
CA GLY A 103 -22.79 -6.98 -21.03
C GLY A 103 -21.71 -7.79 -20.32
N ALA A 104 -20.54 -8.04 -20.93
CA ALA A 104 -19.40 -8.60 -20.22
C ALA A 104 -18.86 -7.58 -19.18
N PRO A 105 -18.48 -8.02 -17.97
CA PRO A 105 -17.97 -7.14 -16.93
C PRO A 105 -16.73 -6.36 -17.39
N ASP A 106 -16.50 -5.18 -16.82
CA ASP A 106 -15.22 -4.49 -16.97
C ASP A 106 -14.14 -5.24 -16.19
N LEU A 107 -12.93 -5.27 -16.76
CA LEU A 107 -11.75 -5.80 -16.07
C LEU A 107 -10.72 -4.68 -15.85
N ALA A 108 -10.34 -4.51 -14.59
CA ALA A 108 -9.29 -3.60 -14.16
C ALA A 108 -8.54 -4.25 -13.00
N ILE A 109 -7.22 -4.07 -12.96
CA ILE A 109 -6.32 -4.84 -12.10
C ILE A 109 -5.50 -3.93 -11.19
N ARG A 110 -5.43 -4.30 -9.92
CA ARG A 110 -4.44 -3.77 -8.96
C ARG A 110 -3.25 -4.72 -8.90
N MET A 111 -2.07 -4.15 -8.76
CA MET A 111 -0.82 -4.87 -8.54
C MET A 111 -0.10 -4.31 -7.32
N ALA A 112 0.48 -5.16 -6.50
CA ALA A 112 1.39 -4.80 -5.43
C ALA A 112 2.69 -5.59 -5.56
N LEU A 113 3.84 -4.92 -5.49
CA LEU A 113 5.16 -5.54 -5.53
C LEU A 113 5.98 -5.19 -4.28
N HIS A 114 6.54 -6.23 -3.69
CA HIS A 114 7.46 -6.13 -2.58
C HIS A 114 8.66 -7.05 -2.79
N ILE A 115 9.81 -6.69 -2.22
CA ILE A 115 11.00 -7.52 -2.19
C ILE A 115 11.43 -7.69 -0.73
N GLY A 116 11.67 -8.93 -0.32
CA GLY A 116 12.10 -9.23 1.03
C GLY A 116 12.36 -10.73 1.25
N PRO A 117 12.78 -11.11 2.45
CA PRO A 117 13.06 -12.51 2.80
C PRO A 117 11.83 -13.41 2.62
N PHE A 118 11.99 -14.53 1.93
CA PHE A 118 10.92 -15.49 1.66
C PHE A 118 11.42 -16.92 1.90
N PRO A 119 11.12 -17.51 3.07
CA PRO A 119 11.59 -18.84 3.43
C PRO A 119 10.82 -19.94 2.69
N PRO A 120 11.37 -21.17 2.62
CA PRO A 120 10.69 -22.32 2.02
C PRO A 120 9.34 -22.67 2.68
N SER A 121 9.13 -22.27 3.94
CA SER A 121 7.83 -22.43 4.63
C SER A 121 6.75 -21.49 4.10
N HIS A 122 7.14 -20.47 3.32
CA HIS A 122 6.30 -19.38 2.81
C HIS A 122 5.64 -18.50 3.89
N LEU A 123 5.93 -18.76 5.17
CA LEU A 123 5.55 -17.91 6.29
C LEU A 123 6.55 -16.76 6.36
N SER A 124 6.16 -15.59 5.83
CA SER A 124 7.03 -14.41 5.76
C SER A 124 6.26 -13.13 6.04
N ASP A 125 6.95 -12.13 6.58
CA ASP A 125 6.41 -10.78 6.62
C ASP A 125 6.28 -10.19 5.22
N ALA A 126 7.16 -10.58 4.30
CA ALA A 126 7.13 -10.12 2.91
C ALA A 126 5.80 -10.47 2.20
N ILE A 127 5.26 -11.69 2.38
CA ILE A 127 3.96 -12.05 1.79
C ILE A 127 2.79 -11.35 2.48
N ASN A 128 2.91 -11.12 3.80
CA ASN A 128 1.90 -10.37 4.57
C ASN A 128 1.87 -8.90 4.13
N ASP A 129 3.03 -8.29 3.95
CA ASP A 129 3.17 -6.90 3.54
C ASP A 129 2.61 -6.65 2.15
N VAL A 130 2.97 -7.47 1.15
CA VAL A 130 2.42 -7.30 -0.21
C VAL A 130 0.90 -7.51 -0.25
N SER A 131 0.37 -8.41 0.59
CA SER A 131 -1.07 -8.62 0.73
C SER A 131 -1.75 -7.39 1.36
N ARG A 132 -1.12 -6.77 2.36
CA ARG A 132 -1.61 -5.51 2.96
C ARG A 132 -1.48 -4.33 2.00
N PHE A 133 -0.45 -4.28 1.16
CA PHE A 133 -0.33 -3.26 0.11
C PHE A 133 -1.49 -3.35 -0.88
N ILE A 134 -1.82 -4.53 -1.40
CA ILE A 134 -2.94 -4.68 -2.36
C ILE A 134 -4.31 -4.40 -1.71
N ASP A 135 -4.45 -4.73 -0.43
CA ASP A 135 -5.69 -4.54 0.35
C ASP A 135 -5.82 -3.15 0.97
N SER A 136 -4.87 -2.25 0.74
CA SER A 136 -4.94 -0.87 1.24
C SER A 136 -6.00 -0.04 0.53
N ALA A 137 -6.54 0.98 1.20
CA ALA A 137 -7.35 2.00 0.53
C ALA A 137 -6.53 2.74 -0.55
N THR A 138 -5.20 2.80 -0.36
CA THR A 138 -4.27 3.38 -1.33
C THR A 138 -4.33 2.66 -2.67
N ALA A 139 -4.21 1.32 -2.69
CA ALA A 139 -4.29 0.53 -3.92
C ALA A 139 -5.67 0.63 -4.59
N ARG A 140 -6.76 0.66 -3.81
CA ARG A 140 -8.13 0.84 -4.35
C ARG A 140 -8.29 2.20 -5.01
N THR A 141 -7.89 3.26 -4.33
CA THR A 141 -7.99 4.65 -4.83
C THR A 141 -7.12 4.84 -6.07
N ALA A 142 -5.91 4.27 -6.09
CA ALA A 142 -5.03 4.31 -7.24
C ALA A 142 -5.69 3.73 -8.51
N LEU A 143 -6.32 2.56 -8.39
CA LEU A 143 -7.00 1.95 -9.53
C LEU A 143 -8.24 2.74 -9.96
N GLU A 144 -9.00 3.28 -9.02
CA GLU A 144 -10.13 4.15 -9.37
C GLU A 144 -9.67 5.40 -10.13
N GLY A 145 -8.56 6.00 -9.69
CA GLY A 145 -7.94 7.12 -10.39
C GLY A 145 -7.43 6.73 -11.78
N ALA A 146 -6.91 5.52 -11.94
CA ALA A 146 -6.55 4.97 -13.25
C ALA A 146 -7.78 4.86 -14.16
N VAL A 147 -8.84 4.19 -13.70
CA VAL A 147 -10.09 3.97 -14.45
C VAL A 147 -10.76 5.29 -14.84
N ALA A 148 -10.81 6.25 -13.93
CA ALA A 148 -11.38 7.57 -14.21
C ALA A 148 -10.61 8.35 -15.30
N ASN A 149 -9.37 7.96 -15.59
CA ASN A 149 -8.51 8.56 -16.61
C ASN A 149 -8.25 7.64 -17.81
N GLY A 150 -9.05 6.57 -17.98
CA GLY A 150 -8.95 5.64 -19.11
C GLY A 150 -7.85 4.58 -18.99
N GLY A 151 -7.24 4.42 -17.82
CA GLY A 151 -6.35 3.30 -17.49
C GLY A 151 -7.10 2.12 -16.87
N HIS A 152 -6.46 0.96 -16.86
CA HIS A 152 -7.02 -0.31 -16.39
C HIS A 152 -6.12 -1.00 -15.36
N THR A 153 -4.92 -0.47 -15.12
CA THR A 153 -3.95 -1.02 -14.16
C THR A 153 -3.45 0.04 -13.18
N ALA A 154 -3.28 -0.34 -11.92
CA ALA A 154 -2.51 0.44 -10.96
C ALA A 154 -1.50 -0.45 -10.23
N LEU A 155 -0.28 0.04 -10.08
CA LEU A 155 0.83 -0.60 -9.39
C LEU A 155 1.14 0.14 -8.09
N VAL A 156 1.27 -0.62 -7.00
CA VAL A 156 1.80 -0.17 -5.72
C VAL A 156 3.12 -0.86 -5.47
N LEU A 157 4.16 -0.08 -5.21
CA LEU A 157 5.47 -0.58 -4.78
C LEU A 157 5.67 -0.30 -3.30
N SER A 158 6.19 -1.28 -2.59
CA SER A 158 6.92 -1.01 -1.34
C SER A 158 8.11 -0.09 -1.59
N ASP A 159 8.57 0.61 -0.55
CA ASP A 159 9.74 1.48 -0.63
C ASP A 159 11.00 0.70 -1.06
N GLU A 160 11.18 -0.51 -0.52
CA GLU A 160 12.30 -1.39 -0.84
C GLU A 160 12.33 -1.74 -2.33
N MET A 161 11.18 -2.10 -2.91
CA MET A 161 11.09 -2.40 -4.34
C MET A 161 11.37 -1.16 -5.20
N PHE A 162 10.80 -0.01 -4.82
CA PHE A 162 11.02 1.25 -5.53
C PHE A 162 12.52 1.61 -5.55
N GLN A 163 13.20 1.57 -4.40
CA GLN A 163 14.63 1.85 -4.32
C GLN A 163 15.46 0.82 -5.12
N ARG A 164 15.09 -0.46 -5.08
CA ARG A 164 15.77 -1.52 -5.80
C ARG A 164 15.68 -1.36 -7.33
N VAL A 165 14.60 -0.79 -7.85
CA VAL A 165 14.41 -0.68 -9.31
C VAL A 165 14.56 0.76 -9.79
N ILE A 166 13.70 1.66 -9.35
CA ILE A 166 13.65 3.05 -9.83
C ILE A 166 14.80 3.86 -9.25
N GLY A 167 14.97 3.83 -7.91
CA GLY A 167 16.04 4.57 -7.24
C GLY A 167 17.44 4.13 -7.71
N ALA A 168 17.59 2.86 -8.10
CA ALA A 168 18.82 2.32 -8.65
C ALA A 168 18.99 2.49 -10.18
N GLY A 169 18.04 3.14 -10.87
CA GLY A 169 18.11 3.37 -12.32
C GLY A 169 18.01 2.10 -13.18
N ARG A 170 17.29 1.07 -12.72
CA ARG A 170 17.08 -0.21 -13.43
C ARG A 170 15.81 -0.25 -14.27
N SER A 171 15.15 0.88 -14.45
CA SER A 171 14.01 1.08 -15.35
C SER A 171 14.43 1.87 -16.58
N GLN A 172 13.77 1.63 -17.72
CA GLN A 172 14.08 2.26 -19.00
C GLN A 172 13.00 3.26 -19.43
N LEU A 173 11.74 2.96 -19.13
CA LEU A 173 10.57 3.70 -19.58
C LEU A 173 9.83 4.36 -18.40
N THR A 174 9.98 3.83 -17.18
CA THR A 174 9.46 4.49 -15.97
C THR A 174 10.58 5.21 -15.24
N GLU A 175 10.30 6.40 -14.73
CA GLU A 175 11.22 7.22 -13.96
C GLU A 175 10.52 7.62 -12.66
N GLU A 176 11.28 8.11 -11.69
CA GLU A 176 10.77 8.53 -10.37
C GLU A 176 9.59 9.51 -10.49
N ARG A 177 9.67 10.48 -11.40
CA ARG A 177 8.61 11.46 -11.66
C ARG A 177 7.27 10.86 -12.14
N HIS A 178 7.22 9.57 -12.46
CA HIS A 178 5.96 8.90 -12.84
C HIS A 178 5.26 8.27 -11.63
N PHE A 179 5.88 8.28 -10.45
CA PHE A 179 5.31 7.72 -9.23
C PHE A 179 4.78 8.81 -8.30
N LEU A 180 3.68 8.49 -7.62
CA LEU A 180 3.18 9.24 -6.48
C LEU A 180 3.61 8.53 -5.19
N ARG A 181 4.40 9.21 -4.35
CA ARG A 181 4.76 8.70 -3.03
C ARG A 181 3.63 8.97 -2.04
N ILE A 182 3.06 7.92 -1.48
CA ILE A 182 1.93 8.01 -0.55
C ILE A 182 1.95 6.78 0.37
N PRO A 183 1.66 6.89 1.67
CA PRO A 183 1.59 5.71 2.53
C PRO A 183 0.45 4.78 2.11
N ALA A 184 0.70 3.48 2.12
CA ALA A 184 -0.34 2.47 2.07
C ALA A 184 -1.00 2.37 3.44
N THR A 185 -2.29 2.71 3.50
CA THR A 185 -3.06 2.85 4.74
C THR A 185 -4.43 2.17 4.64
N ASP A 186 -5.16 2.17 5.74
CA ASP A 186 -6.56 1.73 5.83
C ASP A 186 -6.78 0.31 5.28
N VAL A 187 -5.96 -0.63 5.77
CA VAL A 187 -6.20 -2.06 5.56
C VAL A 187 -7.25 -2.51 6.58
N PRO A 188 -8.38 -3.12 6.17
CA PRO A 188 -9.43 -3.56 7.09
C PRO A 188 -8.88 -4.42 8.23
N ASP A 189 -9.26 -4.10 9.47
CA ASP A 189 -8.90 -4.82 10.69
C ASP A 189 -7.38 -4.95 10.95
N LYS A 190 -6.56 -4.09 10.32
CA LYS A 190 -5.10 -4.05 10.48
C LYS A 190 -4.62 -2.61 10.67
N ASP A 191 -3.84 -2.37 11.71
CA ASP A 191 -3.06 -1.15 11.83
C ASP A 191 -1.85 -1.25 10.90
N PHE A 192 -2.02 -0.80 9.66
CA PHE A 192 -1.00 -0.85 8.62
C PHE A 192 -0.80 0.53 8.01
N SER A 193 0.40 1.06 8.17
CA SER A 193 0.86 2.28 7.51
C SER A 193 2.32 2.08 7.11
N LYS A 194 2.58 1.94 5.80
CA LYS A 194 3.94 1.82 5.25
C LYS A 194 4.11 2.76 4.06
N PRO A 195 5.28 3.39 3.86
CA PRO A 195 5.56 4.15 2.65
C PRO A 195 5.34 3.30 1.41
N SER A 196 4.68 3.88 0.40
CA SER A 196 4.46 3.21 -0.88
C SER A 196 4.62 4.19 -2.05
N TRP A 197 4.83 3.62 -3.23
CA TRP A 197 4.95 4.36 -4.47
C TRP A 197 3.93 3.84 -5.47
N VAL A 198 3.05 4.72 -5.92
CA VAL A 198 1.93 4.37 -6.78
C VAL A 198 2.21 4.83 -8.20
N TYR A 199 1.98 3.94 -9.16
CA TYR A 199 2.08 4.21 -10.59
C TYR A 199 0.86 3.64 -11.32
N ALA A 200 0.27 4.43 -12.21
CA ALA A 200 -0.78 3.99 -13.11
C ALA A 200 -0.38 4.37 -14.54
N PRO A 201 -0.23 3.40 -15.48
CA PRO A 201 0.06 3.72 -16.86
C PRO A 201 -0.92 4.75 -17.43
N ARG A 202 -0.42 5.67 -18.27
CA ARG A 202 -1.19 6.74 -18.95
C ARG A 202 -1.77 7.82 -18.02
N VAL A 203 -1.57 7.71 -16.71
CA VAL A 203 -2.04 8.70 -15.73
C VAL A 203 -0.84 9.39 -15.10
N THR A 204 -0.82 10.72 -15.14
CA THR A 204 0.24 11.50 -14.50
C THR A 204 0.06 11.48 -12.97
N PRO A 205 1.13 11.60 -12.18
CA PRO A 205 1.01 11.62 -10.72
C PRO A 205 0.10 12.72 -10.20
N GLU A 206 0.02 13.88 -10.86
CA GLU A 206 -0.84 15.01 -10.45
C GLU A 206 -2.32 14.64 -10.62
N LYS A 207 -2.67 14.02 -11.74
CA LYS A 207 -4.04 13.52 -11.95
C LYS A 207 -4.37 12.44 -10.92
N LEU A 208 -3.41 11.57 -10.62
CA LEU A 208 -3.61 10.51 -9.65
C LEU A 208 -3.76 11.06 -8.23
N ALA A 209 -2.94 12.05 -7.83
CA ALA A 209 -3.02 12.73 -6.55
C ALA A 209 -4.38 13.38 -6.30
N SER A 210 -4.99 13.98 -7.32
CA SER A 210 -6.33 14.60 -7.20
C SER A 210 -7.43 13.62 -6.74
N HIS A 211 -7.28 12.31 -7.02
CA HIS A 211 -8.21 11.28 -6.57
C HIS A 211 -8.05 10.93 -5.09
N PHE A 212 -6.85 11.10 -4.54
CA PHE A 212 -6.57 10.94 -3.11
C PHE A 212 -7.07 12.14 -2.31
N ASP A 213 -6.89 13.35 -2.83
CA ASP A 213 -7.38 14.58 -2.20
C ASP A 213 -8.91 14.61 -2.14
N ALA A 214 -9.59 14.21 -3.22
CA ALA A 214 -11.05 14.14 -3.28
C ALA A 214 -11.67 13.13 -2.30
N ARG A 215 -10.88 12.15 -1.85
CA ARG A 215 -11.29 11.12 -0.88
C ARG A 215 -10.92 11.44 0.56
N SER A 216 -10.05 12.43 0.78
CA SER A 216 -9.78 12.92 2.13
C SER A 216 -11.07 13.54 2.67
N PRO A 217 -11.57 13.13 3.85
CA PRO A 217 -12.73 13.77 4.42
C PRO A 217 -12.42 15.26 4.60
N SER A 218 -13.11 16.11 3.86
CA SER A 218 -13.08 17.54 4.13
C SER A 218 -13.59 17.72 5.55
N LEU A 219 -12.71 18.15 6.46
CA LEU A 219 -13.14 18.61 7.77
C LEU A 219 -14.21 19.68 7.52
N PRO A 220 -15.39 19.59 8.16
CA PRO A 220 -16.38 20.65 8.03
C PRO A 220 -15.71 21.96 8.46
N LEU A 221 -15.68 22.92 7.54
CA LEU A 221 -15.23 24.27 7.81
C LEU A 221 -16.23 24.86 8.81
N VAL A 222 -15.95 24.74 10.11
CA VAL A 222 -16.75 25.40 11.13
C VAL A 222 -16.61 26.90 10.86
N PRO A 223 -17.70 27.62 10.51
CA PRO A 223 -17.60 29.06 10.35
C PRO A 223 -17.10 29.62 11.68
N LEU A 224 -16.00 30.37 11.65
CA LEU A 224 -15.55 31.19 12.77
C LEU A 224 -16.57 32.33 12.97
N GLY A 225 -17.72 31.96 13.53
CA GLY A 225 -18.70 32.89 14.04
C GLY A 225 -18.11 33.55 15.27
N ASN A 226 -17.91 34.87 15.19
CA ASN A 226 -17.48 35.74 16.27
C ASN A 226 -18.20 35.41 17.59
N ARG A 227 -17.55 34.61 18.46
CA ARG A 227 -17.82 34.60 19.89
C ARG A 227 -16.49 34.50 20.64
N ARG A 228 -16.13 35.61 21.27
CA ARG A 228 -15.14 35.65 22.34
C ARG A 228 -15.64 34.75 23.48
N GLY A 229 -14.92 33.67 23.76
CA GLY A 229 -15.11 32.88 24.99
C GLY A 229 -14.91 31.37 24.83
N SER A 230 -13.72 30.90 25.25
CA SER A 230 -13.49 29.59 25.88
C SER A 230 -13.86 28.30 25.13
N LEU A 231 -13.26 28.04 23.96
CA LEU A 231 -13.28 26.70 23.31
C LEU A 231 -12.01 25.87 23.53
N ALA A 232 -10.91 26.50 23.98
CA ALA A 232 -9.66 25.82 24.28
C ALA A 232 -9.75 24.92 25.53
N ALA A 233 -10.58 25.30 26.52
CA ALA A 233 -10.72 24.55 27.77
C ALA A 233 -11.56 23.27 27.61
N GLU A 234 -12.59 23.27 26.76
CA GLU A 234 -13.44 22.09 26.52
C GLU A 234 -12.74 21.03 25.66
N LEU A 235 -11.96 21.44 24.66
CA LEU A 235 -11.21 20.50 23.81
C LEU A 235 -10.07 19.81 24.58
N LEU A 236 -9.44 20.50 25.53
CA LEU A 236 -8.40 19.89 26.39
C LEU A 236 -8.99 18.89 27.40
N HIS A 237 -10.22 19.10 27.88
CA HIS A 237 -10.87 18.15 28.79
C HIS A 237 -11.32 16.85 28.08
N SER A 238 -11.78 16.95 26.83
CA SER A 238 -12.20 15.77 26.05
C SER A 238 -11.00 14.93 25.56
N ALA A 239 -9.89 15.58 25.21
CA ALA A 239 -8.68 14.89 24.77
C ALA A 239 -7.99 14.10 25.91
N ALA A 240 -8.03 14.61 27.15
CA ALA A 240 -7.45 13.93 28.31
C ALA A 240 -8.18 12.64 28.72
N SER A 241 -9.49 12.52 28.43
CA SER A 241 -10.27 11.33 28.79
C SER A 241 -10.17 10.15 27.82
N SER A 242 -9.54 10.32 26.65
CA SER A 242 -9.50 9.27 25.61
C SER A 242 -8.14 8.60 25.39
N GLY A 243 -7.10 9.00 26.13
CA GLY A 243 -5.79 8.31 26.12
C GLY A 243 -5.10 8.23 24.75
N ARG A 244 -5.51 9.04 23.76
CA ARG A 244 -4.96 9.07 22.41
C ARG A 244 -4.41 10.45 22.09
N LEU A 245 -3.14 10.67 22.43
CA LEU A 245 -2.38 11.80 21.90
C LEU A 245 -1.22 11.23 21.07
N ASN A 246 -1.39 11.28 19.75
CA ASN A 246 -0.30 11.04 18.81
C ASN A 246 0.47 12.35 18.62
N VAL A 247 1.66 12.43 19.24
CA VAL A 247 2.55 13.59 19.13
C VAL A 247 3.38 13.46 17.85
N HIS A 248 2.76 13.69 16.69
CA HIS A 248 3.49 14.01 15.45
C HIS A 248 2.60 14.87 14.56
N THR A 249 2.47 16.15 14.90
CA THR A 249 1.90 17.14 13.99
C THR A 249 2.57 18.50 14.21
N VAL A 250 3.35 18.90 13.21
CA VAL A 250 3.85 20.24 12.88
C VAL A 250 4.91 20.83 13.82
N ALA A 251 6.18 20.60 13.45
CA ALA A 251 7.26 21.53 13.78
C ALA A 251 7.33 22.59 12.68
N ASP A 252 6.67 23.72 12.90
CA ASP A 252 7.18 24.98 12.37
C ASP A 252 6.86 26.09 13.38
N ARG A 253 7.92 26.53 14.07
CA ARG A 253 7.98 27.54 15.15
C ARG A 253 7.23 27.23 16.46
N ILE A 254 7.96 26.64 17.41
CA ILE A 254 7.68 26.79 18.85
C ILE A 254 8.95 27.34 19.50
N ASP A 255 8.92 28.61 19.91
CA ASP A 255 10.08 29.31 20.51
C ASP A 255 10.26 29.07 22.03
N SER A 256 9.40 28.26 22.66
CA SER A 256 9.64 27.71 24.00
C SER A 256 8.57 26.67 24.37
N VAL A 257 8.97 25.53 24.93
CA VAL A 257 8.06 24.58 25.61
C VAL A 257 8.34 24.65 27.11
N HIS A 258 7.36 25.09 27.89
CA HIS A 258 7.36 24.90 29.34
C HIS A 258 6.63 23.59 29.67
N ALA A 259 7.38 22.59 30.14
CA ALA A 259 6.79 21.38 30.68
C ALA A 259 6.25 21.66 32.09
N VAL A 260 4.94 21.48 32.30
CA VAL A 260 4.33 21.45 33.63
C VAL A 260 4.00 20.00 33.95
N GLN A 261 4.72 19.43 34.91
CA GLN A 261 4.43 18.10 35.43
C GLN A 261 3.28 18.19 36.43
N ILE A 262 2.15 17.57 36.11
CA ILE A 262 0.98 17.49 37.00
C ILE A 262 0.89 16.04 37.52
N ASN A 263 1.32 15.81 38.75
CA ASN A 263 1.06 14.56 39.45
C ASN A 263 -0.30 14.68 40.17
N GLN A 264 -1.30 13.88 39.78
CA GLN A 264 -2.51 13.71 40.60
C GLN A 264 -2.28 12.67 41.68
N ALA A 265 -2.52 13.09 42.92
CA ALA A 265 -2.19 12.41 44.17
C ALA A 265 -3.26 11.39 44.63
N GLY A 266 -2.81 10.44 45.45
CA GLY A 266 -3.64 9.72 46.43
C GLY A 266 -2.86 9.57 47.75
N LEU A 267 -3.37 10.18 48.83
CA LEU A 267 -2.85 10.26 50.21
C LEU A 267 -2.70 8.85 50.86
N VAL A 268 -2.08 8.60 52.02
CA VAL A 268 -1.86 9.29 53.33
C VAL A 268 -0.67 8.50 53.98
N THR A 269 0.33 9.03 54.70
CA THR A 269 0.34 9.51 56.10
C THR A 269 1.76 10.00 56.43
N GLY A 270 1.84 11.09 57.19
CA GLY A 270 3.10 11.75 57.53
C GLY A 270 3.98 10.99 58.53
N LEU A 271 5.23 11.44 58.61
CA LEU A 271 6.01 11.66 59.83
C LEU A 271 7.17 12.61 59.45
N HIS A 272 7.52 13.48 60.40
CA HIS A 272 8.47 14.60 60.32
C HIS A 272 9.88 14.24 59.78
N PRO A 273 10.62 15.19 59.16
CA PRO A 273 12.05 15.06 58.96
C PRO A 273 12.81 15.52 60.21
N GLU A 274 13.63 14.65 60.80
CA GLU A 274 14.81 15.08 61.53
C GLU A 274 15.97 15.19 60.54
N ALA A 275 16.58 16.37 60.53
CA ALA A 275 17.88 16.61 59.94
C ALA A 275 18.97 15.88 60.74
N THR A 276 20.05 15.47 60.07
CA THR A 276 21.44 15.92 60.33
C THR A 276 22.44 14.94 59.70
N GLN A 277 23.40 15.50 58.93
CA GLN A 277 24.83 15.14 58.71
C GLN A 277 25.25 13.68 59.04
N GLN A 278 25.96 12.94 58.19
CA GLN A 278 27.31 13.19 57.64
C GLN A 278 27.57 12.22 56.48
#